data_AF-F6LP09-F1
#
_entry.id   AF-F6LP09-F1
#
_cell.length_a   1.000
_cell.length_b   1.000
_cell.length_c   1.000
_cell.angle_alpha   90.00
_cell.angle_beta   90.00
_cell.angle_gamma   90.00
#
_symmetry.space_group_name_H-M   'P 1'
#
loop_
_entity.id
_entity.type
_entity.pdbx_description
1 polymer ?
#
loop_
_entity_poly.entity_id
_entity_poly.type
_entity_poly.pdbx_seq_one_letter_code
_entity_poly.pdbx_strand_id
1 'polypeptide(L)'
;TDYSWFSDKRSCTQISKNVSNYGSNENVRLFDIDEGKRCYNLPTTKNGVYLIRGIFPFGELSNSSFYVTIGVTQLGSVISSRLQDLGIEGVFRATKNYIDFCLVKEKVKPYISQLELRQLPEDYINGLPTSVLKLISRNNLKGEGDDIRYPVDKSDRIWKGTSNPSYALLLSSNATNFEPKTNMTPPVQVLQSALTDPEKLEFIHNDLETEGYEYRVFLYFLELNSSLKAGQRVFDIHVNSEAKEERFDILAEGSNYRYTVLNFSATGLLNLTLVKAFGSENGPLLNAYEILQVRPWIEETNQTDVKVIQKLRKELLLQNQDNKVIESWSGDPCIIFPWQGIACDNSSVITELDLSSSNLKGTIPSSVTEMINLKILNLSHSSFNGYIPSFPMSSLLIS
;
A
#
# COMPACT_ATOMS: atom_id res chain seq x y z
N THR A 1 -16.66 11.26 -2.76
CA THR A 1 -15.96 12.31 -1.99
C THR A 1 -15.83 11.83 -0.57
N ASP A 2 -14.82 12.29 0.16
CA ASP A 2 -14.52 11.84 1.53
C ASP A 2 -15.70 11.98 2.52
N TYR A 3 -16.63 12.91 2.24
CA TYR A 3 -17.83 13.15 3.05
C TYR A 3 -18.74 11.94 3.28
N SER A 4 -18.68 10.91 2.43
CA SER A 4 -19.43 9.67 2.67
C SER A 4 -18.86 8.83 3.81
N TRP A 5 -17.56 8.99 4.13
CA TRP A 5 -16.91 8.32 5.26
C TRP A 5 -16.87 9.21 6.49
N PHE A 6 -16.56 10.50 6.31
CA PHE A 6 -16.43 11.47 7.41
C PHE A 6 -17.19 12.76 7.08
N SER A 7 -18.39 12.87 7.65
CA SER A 7 -19.33 13.96 7.35
C SER A 7 -18.88 15.32 7.89
N ASP A 8 -18.09 15.36 8.97
CA ASP A 8 -17.54 16.61 9.49
C ASP A 8 -16.62 17.25 8.45
N LYS A 9 -16.87 18.52 8.12
CA LYS A 9 -16.06 19.27 7.14
C LYS A 9 -15.04 20.17 7.81
N ARG A 10 -15.16 20.41 9.12
CA ARG A 10 -14.31 21.35 9.86
C ARG A 10 -12.86 20.91 9.90
N SER A 11 -12.60 19.63 9.74
CA SER A 11 -11.24 19.07 9.73
C SER A 11 -10.55 19.09 8.37
N CYS A 12 -11.22 19.57 7.31
CA CYS A 12 -10.61 19.79 6.00
C CYS A 12 -9.93 21.17 5.97
N THR A 13 -8.62 21.21 5.76
CA THR A 13 -7.82 22.44 5.75
C THR A 13 -6.91 22.49 4.54
N GLN A 14 -6.49 23.70 4.15
CA GLN A 14 -5.44 23.88 3.16
C GLN A 14 -4.06 23.82 3.81
N ILE A 15 -3.10 23.15 3.19
CA ILE A 15 -1.68 23.23 3.55
C ILE A 15 -0.97 24.14 2.55
N SER A 16 -0.13 25.07 3.05
CA SER A 16 0.67 25.99 2.24
C SER A 16 1.80 25.27 1.48
N LYS A 17 1.95 25.57 0.18
CA LYS A 17 3.06 25.08 -0.65
C LYS A 17 4.36 25.81 -0.32
N ASN A 18 5.43 25.05 -0.14
CA ASN A 18 6.80 25.54 -0.40
C ASN A 18 7.52 24.79 -1.54
N VAL A 19 6.88 23.81 -2.21
CA VAL A 19 7.52 23.03 -3.29
C VAL A 19 6.57 22.83 -4.48
N SER A 20 7.05 23.18 -5.67
CA SER A 20 6.25 23.54 -6.85
C SER A 20 5.85 22.42 -7.82
N ASN A 21 6.13 21.13 -7.55
CA ASN A 21 6.08 20.11 -8.61
C ASN A 21 5.15 18.89 -8.42
N TYR A 22 4.21 18.87 -7.47
CA TYR A 22 3.22 17.78 -7.37
C TYR A 22 1.77 18.29 -7.34
N GLY A 23 0.88 17.57 -8.04
CA GLY A 23 -0.44 18.02 -8.48
C GLY A 23 -1.47 18.41 -7.41
N SER A 24 -2.06 19.58 -7.66
CA SER A 24 -3.44 20.09 -7.44
C SER A 24 -4.22 19.98 -6.13
N ASN A 25 -3.97 19.06 -5.18
CA ASN A 25 -4.77 19.01 -3.96
C ASN A 25 -4.06 19.64 -2.76
N GLU A 26 -4.33 20.94 -2.56
CA GLU A 26 -3.91 21.71 -1.39
C GLU A 26 -4.71 21.36 -0.14
N ASN A 27 -5.83 20.66 -0.31
CA ASN A 27 -6.71 20.28 0.77
C ASN A 27 -6.26 18.95 1.38
N VAL A 28 -6.12 18.95 2.70
CA VAL A 28 -5.98 17.74 3.51
C VAL A 28 -7.18 17.61 4.43
N ARG A 29 -7.52 16.38 4.75
CA ARG A 29 -8.30 16.09 5.94
C ARG A 29 -7.36 15.76 7.08
N LEU A 30 -7.45 16.52 8.17
CA LEU A 30 -6.83 16.20 9.45
C LEU A 30 -7.80 15.32 10.26
N PHE A 31 -7.26 14.31 10.92
CA PHE A 31 -8.00 13.47 11.86
C PHE A 31 -7.59 13.85 13.28
N ASP A 32 -8.49 14.56 13.97
CA ASP A 32 -8.28 14.95 15.35
C ASP A 32 -8.58 13.78 16.30
N ILE A 33 -7.60 12.89 16.43
CA ILE A 33 -7.65 11.74 17.34
C ILE A 33 -6.44 11.76 18.27
N ASP A 34 -6.69 11.56 19.56
CA ASP A 34 -5.65 11.48 20.57
C ASP A 34 -4.91 10.13 20.51
N GLU A 35 -5.66 9.06 20.26
CA GLU A 35 -5.19 7.67 20.12
C GLU A 35 -6.02 6.87 19.11
N GLY A 36 -5.50 5.72 18.70
CA GLY A 36 -6.20 4.77 17.83
C GLY A 36 -6.05 5.05 16.34
N LYS A 37 -7.10 4.72 15.57
CA LYS A 37 -7.06 4.71 14.09
C LYS A 37 -8.32 5.27 13.45
N ARG A 38 -8.16 5.76 12.21
CA ARG A 38 -9.24 6.18 11.31
C ARG A 38 -9.08 5.49 9.98
N CYS A 39 -10.12 4.80 9.54
CA CYS A 39 -10.05 3.87 8.42
C CYS A 39 -11.09 4.21 7.37
N TYR A 40 -10.64 4.20 6.13
CA TYR A 40 -11.51 4.17 4.97
C TYR A 40 -11.86 2.74 4.65
N ASN A 41 -13.15 2.48 4.41
CA ASN A 41 -13.62 1.20 3.92
C ASN A 41 -13.86 1.31 2.41
N LEU A 42 -13.00 0.65 1.62
CA LEU A 42 -13.02 0.73 0.16
C LEU A 42 -13.55 -0.57 -0.44
N PRO A 43 -14.47 -0.50 -1.43
CA PRO A 43 -15.04 -1.70 -2.04
C PRO A 43 -14.00 -2.43 -2.90
N THR A 44 -13.95 -3.76 -2.78
CA THR A 44 -13.09 -4.65 -3.56
C THR A 44 -13.89 -5.85 -4.06
N THR A 45 -13.32 -6.59 -5.01
CA THR A 45 -13.80 -7.93 -5.38
C THR A 45 -12.85 -8.96 -4.82
N LYS A 46 -13.38 -9.95 -4.10
CA LYS A 46 -12.58 -11.03 -3.51
C LYS A 46 -11.70 -11.68 -4.58
N ASN A 47 -10.45 -11.98 -4.22
CA ASN A 47 -9.36 -12.48 -5.06
C ASN A 47 -8.82 -11.50 -6.12
N GLY A 48 -9.45 -10.35 -6.32
CA GLY A 48 -8.91 -9.30 -7.17
C GLY A 48 -7.62 -8.72 -6.58
N VAL A 49 -6.68 -8.34 -7.45
CA VAL A 49 -5.44 -7.68 -7.07
C VAL A 49 -5.61 -6.17 -7.24
N TYR A 50 -5.22 -5.42 -6.23
CA TYR A 50 -5.40 -3.98 -6.18
C TYR A 50 -4.13 -3.27 -5.76
N LEU A 51 -3.90 -2.12 -6.37
CA LEU A 51 -3.04 -1.06 -5.86
C LEU A 51 -3.90 -0.12 -5.03
N ILE A 52 -3.41 0.22 -3.85
CA ILE A 52 -3.98 1.27 -3.00
C ILE A 52 -2.90 2.29 -2.67
N ARG A 53 -3.23 3.57 -2.77
CA ARG A 53 -2.27 4.67 -2.58
C ARG A 53 -2.89 5.80 -1.78
N GLY A 54 -2.24 6.15 -0.68
CA GLY A 54 -2.51 7.37 0.08
C GLY A 54 -1.51 8.46 -0.28
N ILE A 55 -1.96 9.70 -0.44
CA ILE A 55 -1.14 10.88 -0.74
C ILE A 55 -1.13 11.82 0.46
N PHE A 56 0.07 12.21 0.87
CA PHE A 56 0.35 12.94 2.10
C PHE A 56 1.21 14.17 1.78
N PRO A 57 0.60 15.32 1.44
CA PRO A 57 1.37 16.50 1.09
C PRO A 57 2.22 16.96 2.27
N PHE A 58 3.37 17.55 1.94
CA PHE A 58 4.31 18.10 2.90
C PHE A 58 3.69 19.31 3.63
N GLY A 59 3.76 19.33 4.96
CA GLY A 59 3.43 20.49 5.79
C GLY A 59 4.56 20.80 6.77
N GLU A 60 4.54 22.01 7.37
CA GLU A 60 5.49 22.42 8.43
C GLU A 60 5.22 21.72 9.78
N LEU A 61 4.90 20.43 9.75
CA LEU A 61 4.74 19.62 10.94
C LEU A 61 6.11 19.02 11.29
N SER A 62 6.61 19.38 12.46
CA SER A 62 7.87 18.90 13.06
C SER A 62 8.05 17.38 12.89
N ASN A 63 9.31 16.92 12.70
CA ASN A 63 9.81 15.53 12.55
C ASN A 63 9.06 14.43 13.34
N SER A 64 7.82 14.18 12.99
CA SER A 64 6.89 13.33 13.72
C SER A 64 6.11 12.51 12.70
N SER A 65 5.70 11.32 13.13
CA SER A 65 5.10 10.32 12.27
C SER A 65 3.73 9.88 12.75
N PHE A 66 2.99 9.34 11.80
CA PHE A 66 1.90 8.39 11.96
C PHE A 66 2.13 7.29 10.91
N TYR A 67 1.45 6.15 11.00
CA TYR A 67 1.63 5.08 10.02
C TYR A 67 0.33 4.71 9.34
N VAL A 68 0.47 4.03 8.21
CA VAL A 68 -0.64 3.59 7.37
C VAL A 68 -0.64 2.08 7.22
N THR A 69 -1.83 1.51 7.13
CA THR A 69 -2.05 0.07 7.04
C THR A 69 -3.02 -0.26 5.92
N ILE A 70 -2.86 -1.46 5.35
CA ILE A 70 -3.83 -2.11 4.46
C ILE A 70 -4.40 -3.30 5.25
N GLY A 71 -5.70 -3.29 5.49
CA GLY A 71 -6.32 -4.14 6.51
C GLY A 71 -5.69 -3.80 7.85
N VAL A 72 -4.94 -4.76 8.40
CA VAL A 72 -4.13 -4.60 9.62
C VAL A 72 -2.63 -4.76 9.36
N THR A 73 -2.21 -4.82 8.10
CA THR A 73 -0.79 -4.94 7.73
C THR A 73 -0.17 -3.55 7.58
N GLN A 74 0.85 -3.23 8.37
CA GLN A 74 1.55 -1.95 8.29
C GLN A 74 2.37 -1.82 7.01
N LEU A 75 2.11 -0.74 6.28
CA LEU A 75 2.75 -0.46 4.99
C LEU A 75 3.92 0.52 5.13
N GLY A 76 3.83 1.48 6.05
CA GLY A 76 4.92 2.43 6.31
C GLY A 76 4.49 3.61 7.18
N SER A 77 5.48 4.38 7.62
CA SER A 77 5.27 5.62 8.35
C SER A 77 5.27 6.81 7.40
N VAL A 78 4.37 7.76 7.62
CA VAL A 78 4.37 9.07 6.96
C VAL A 78 5.20 10.01 7.81
N ILE A 79 6.29 10.54 7.25
CA ILE A 79 7.18 11.48 7.96
C ILE A 79 7.14 12.81 7.22
N SER A 80 6.59 13.84 7.88
CA SER A 80 6.35 15.15 7.27
C SER A 80 7.62 15.86 6.77
N SER A 81 8.83 15.41 7.11
CA SER A 81 10.10 16.03 6.70
C SER A 81 10.76 15.44 5.44
N ARG A 82 10.22 14.37 4.85
CA ARG A 82 10.82 13.72 3.66
C ARG A 82 9.98 13.96 2.41
N LEU A 83 10.57 14.59 1.40
CA LEU A 83 9.94 14.78 0.07
C LEU A 83 9.57 13.47 -0.63
N GLN A 84 10.21 12.36 -0.25
CA GLN A 84 9.96 11.02 -0.80
C GLN A 84 8.66 10.39 -0.27
N ASP A 85 8.11 10.88 0.85
CA ASP A 85 6.93 10.29 1.53
C ASP A 85 5.58 10.86 1.05
N LEU A 86 5.56 11.60 -0.06
CA LEU A 86 4.35 12.24 -0.59
C LEU A 86 3.26 11.23 -1.00
N GLY A 87 3.61 9.96 -1.21
CA GLY A 87 2.64 8.90 -1.43
C GLY A 87 3.14 7.56 -0.92
N ILE A 88 2.28 6.86 -0.17
CA ILE A 88 2.53 5.48 0.24
C ILE A 88 1.60 4.58 -0.57
N GLU A 89 2.18 3.65 -1.31
CA GLU A 89 1.48 2.74 -2.22
C GLU A 89 1.74 1.29 -1.83
N GLY A 90 0.68 0.49 -1.83
CA GLY A 90 0.74 -0.94 -1.59
C GLY A 90 -0.09 -1.72 -2.61
N VAL A 91 0.34 -2.95 -2.89
CA VAL A 91 -0.36 -3.91 -3.74
C VAL A 91 -0.74 -5.11 -2.90
N PHE A 92 -2.00 -5.55 -3.01
CA PHE A 92 -2.52 -6.67 -2.24
C PHE A 92 -3.56 -7.46 -3.04
N ARG A 93 -3.78 -8.71 -2.63
CA ARG A 93 -4.91 -9.51 -3.07
C ARG A 93 -6.07 -9.35 -2.07
N ALA A 94 -7.22 -8.92 -2.55
CA ALA A 94 -8.39 -8.74 -1.69
C ALA A 94 -8.90 -10.07 -1.15
N THR A 95 -8.95 -10.21 0.17
CA THR A 95 -9.49 -11.40 0.87
C THR A 95 -11.02 -11.33 1.04
N LYS A 96 -11.59 -10.13 0.90
CA LYS A 96 -13.01 -9.79 1.11
C LYS A 96 -13.54 -8.92 -0.04
N ASN A 97 -14.79 -8.49 0.09
CA ASN A 97 -15.43 -7.52 -0.81
C ASN A 97 -15.20 -6.05 -0.40
N TYR A 98 -14.34 -5.83 0.58
CA TYR A 98 -13.84 -4.53 0.97
C TYR A 98 -12.39 -4.65 1.42
N ILE A 99 -11.71 -3.53 1.55
CA ILE A 99 -10.45 -3.40 2.27
C ILE A 99 -10.50 -2.15 3.15
N ASP A 100 -9.88 -2.23 4.33
CA ASP A 100 -9.66 -1.06 5.15
C ASP A 100 -8.30 -0.44 4.85
N PHE A 101 -8.26 0.89 4.70
CA PHE A 101 -7.02 1.67 4.68
C PHE A 101 -7.03 2.59 5.89
N CYS A 102 -6.19 2.28 6.88
CA CYS A 102 -6.19 3.00 8.14
C CYS A 102 -4.99 3.91 8.29
N LEU A 103 -5.28 5.11 8.79
CA LEU A 103 -4.32 6.05 9.34
C LEU A 103 -4.29 5.84 10.85
N VAL A 104 -3.11 5.53 11.39
CA VAL A 104 -2.97 5.16 12.80
C VAL A 104 -2.15 6.21 13.52
N LYS A 105 -2.74 6.80 14.56
CA LYS A 105 -2.13 7.86 15.36
C LYS A 105 -0.91 7.30 16.08
N GLU A 106 0.21 7.99 15.90
CA GLU A 106 1.42 7.77 16.68
C GLU A 106 1.77 9.07 17.40
N LYS A 107 2.69 9.88 16.86
CA LYS A 107 3.11 11.15 17.50
C LYS A 107 2.24 12.33 17.06
N VAL A 108 1.91 12.39 15.77
CA VAL A 108 1.09 13.48 15.20
C VAL A 108 -0.27 13.01 14.76
N LYS A 109 -1.22 13.95 14.72
CA LYS A 109 -2.56 13.76 14.18
C LYS A 109 -2.45 13.32 12.72
N PRO A 110 -3.05 12.18 12.32
CA PRO A 110 -2.96 11.72 10.94
C PRO A 110 -3.68 12.65 10.00
N TYR A 111 -3.21 12.71 8.77
CA TYR A 111 -3.86 13.46 7.70
C TYR A 111 -3.76 12.71 6.38
N ILE A 112 -4.61 13.06 5.42
CA ILE A 112 -4.56 12.53 4.06
C ILE A 112 -5.15 13.55 3.10
N SER A 113 -4.58 13.66 1.91
CA SER A 113 -5.13 14.51 0.84
C SER A 113 -5.95 13.70 -0.17
N GLN A 114 -5.46 12.51 -0.52
CA GLN A 114 -6.06 11.68 -1.54
C GLN A 114 -5.83 10.21 -1.23
N LEU A 115 -6.85 9.40 -1.54
CA LEU A 115 -6.82 7.96 -1.43
C LEU A 115 -7.33 7.37 -2.74
N GLU A 116 -6.55 6.47 -3.32
CA GLU A 116 -6.83 5.86 -4.62
C GLU A 116 -6.81 4.34 -4.48
N LEU A 117 -7.77 3.67 -5.11
CA LEU A 117 -7.81 2.22 -5.25
C LEU A 117 -7.95 1.87 -6.74
N ARG A 118 -7.03 1.07 -7.27
CA ARG A 118 -6.95 0.69 -8.68
C ARG A 118 -6.77 -0.80 -8.79
N GLN A 119 -7.45 -1.43 -9.75
CA GLN A 119 -7.24 -2.85 -10.04
C GLN A 119 -5.90 -3.04 -10.75
N LEU A 120 -5.19 -4.10 -10.41
CA LEU A 120 -3.92 -4.49 -11.03
C LEU A 120 -3.97 -5.91 -11.62
N PRO A 121 -3.06 -6.22 -12.57
CA PRO A 121 -2.82 -7.58 -13.02
C PRO A 121 -2.39 -8.50 -11.88
N GLU A 122 -2.77 -9.77 -11.97
CA GLU A 122 -2.45 -10.79 -10.97
C GLU A 122 -0.94 -11.08 -10.87
N ASP A 123 -0.22 -10.91 -11.98
CA ASP A 123 1.21 -11.15 -12.12
C ASP A 123 2.07 -10.44 -11.07
N TYR A 124 1.65 -9.27 -10.56
CA TYR A 124 2.36 -8.53 -9.51
C TYR A 124 2.58 -9.37 -8.25
N ILE A 125 1.56 -10.15 -7.87
CA ILE A 125 1.53 -10.91 -6.62
C ILE A 125 1.70 -12.42 -6.87
N ASN A 126 2.10 -12.81 -8.08
CA ASN A 126 2.37 -14.20 -8.41
C ASN A 126 3.42 -14.79 -7.45
N GLY A 127 3.14 -15.99 -6.95
CA GLY A 127 3.96 -16.67 -5.94
C GLY A 127 3.89 -16.08 -4.51
N LEU A 128 3.06 -15.05 -4.26
CA LEU A 128 2.96 -14.36 -2.96
C LEU A 128 1.51 -14.27 -2.46
N PRO A 129 0.80 -15.39 -2.24
CA PRO A 129 -0.64 -15.39 -1.94
C PRO A 129 -1.01 -14.70 -0.61
N THR A 130 -0.07 -14.61 0.33
CA THR A 130 -0.26 -14.10 1.69
C THR A 130 0.67 -12.92 1.98
N SER A 131 0.72 -11.96 1.07
CA SER A 131 1.62 -10.81 1.19
C SER A 131 0.95 -9.49 0.80
N VAL A 132 1.51 -8.40 1.31
CA VAL A 132 1.32 -7.04 0.82
C VAL A 132 2.64 -6.59 0.22
N LEU A 133 2.61 -6.02 -0.97
CA LEU A 133 3.79 -5.42 -1.58
C LEU A 133 3.77 -3.93 -1.34
N LYS A 134 4.78 -3.37 -0.68
CA LYS A 134 4.98 -1.92 -0.57
C LYS A 134 5.80 -1.44 -1.75
N LEU A 135 5.33 -0.42 -2.46
CA LEU A 135 6.17 0.22 -3.48
C LEU A 135 7.31 0.99 -2.79
N ILE A 136 8.55 0.71 -3.19
CA ILE A 136 9.71 1.52 -2.82
C ILE A 136 9.95 2.57 -3.89
N SER A 137 10.07 2.16 -5.16
CA SER A 137 10.24 3.08 -6.28
C SER A 137 9.72 2.51 -7.59
N ARG A 138 9.27 3.40 -8.47
CA ARG A 138 8.83 3.11 -9.84
C ARG A 138 9.49 4.09 -10.79
N ASN A 139 10.46 3.60 -11.54
CA ASN A 139 11.51 4.40 -12.16
C ASN A 139 11.38 4.37 -13.68
N ASN A 140 11.24 5.55 -14.28
CA ASN A 140 11.33 5.77 -15.71
C ASN A 140 12.70 6.37 -16.05
N LEU A 141 13.51 5.63 -16.82
CA LEU A 141 14.90 6.01 -17.08
C LEU A 141 15.07 7.07 -18.19
N LYS A 142 13.98 7.69 -18.66
CA LYS A 142 14.01 8.86 -19.56
C LYS A 142 14.81 10.05 -19.01
N GLY A 143 14.90 10.18 -17.69
CA GLY A 143 15.42 11.36 -16.99
C GLY A 143 14.30 12.27 -16.45
N GLU A 144 14.65 13.51 -16.11
CA GLU A 144 13.70 14.49 -15.53
C GLU A 144 12.59 14.87 -16.53
N GLY A 145 11.34 14.86 -16.06
CA GLY A 145 10.15 15.19 -16.83
C GLY A 145 8.89 14.91 -16.03
N ASP A 146 7.72 15.14 -16.65
CA ASP A 146 6.43 14.87 -16.02
C ASP A 146 6.21 13.38 -15.78
N ASP A 147 5.57 13.06 -14.65
CA ASP A 147 5.17 11.70 -14.28
C ASP A 147 4.24 11.09 -15.34
N ILE A 148 4.51 9.84 -15.75
CA ILE A 148 3.61 9.09 -16.62
C ILE A 148 2.65 8.28 -15.75
N ARG A 149 1.35 8.57 -15.84
CA ARG A 149 0.27 7.89 -15.11
C ARG A 149 -1.02 7.84 -15.92
N TYR A 150 -2.17 7.58 -15.30
CA TYR A 150 -3.46 7.63 -15.98
C TYR A 150 -3.69 8.98 -16.70
N PRO A 151 -4.25 9.00 -17.93
CA PRO A 151 -4.85 7.89 -18.67
C PRO A 151 -3.88 7.04 -19.49
N VAL A 152 -2.58 7.39 -19.50
CA VAL A 152 -1.55 6.68 -20.29
C VAL A 152 -1.28 5.30 -19.71
N ASP A 153 -1.07 5.22 -18.39
CA ASP A 153 -1.08 3.96 -17.65
C ASP A 153 -2.51 3.65 -17.19
N LYS A 154 -3.14 2.62 -17.77
CA LYS A 154 -4.53 2.24 -17.47
C LYS A 154 -4.72 1.81 -16.00
N SER A 155 -3.66 1.33 -15.36
CA SER A 155 -3.65 0.93 -13.95
C SER A 155 -3.34 2.10 -13.02
N ASP A 156 -3.09 3.30 -13.56
CA ASP A 156 -2.74 4.53 -12.83
C ASP A 156 -1.50 4.38 -11.93
N ARG A 157 -0.56 3.52 -12.38
CA ARG A 157 0.79 3.50 -11.84
C ARG A 157 1.48 4.81 -12.18
N ILE A 158 2.20 5.38 -11.22
CA ILE A 158 2.94 6.63 -11.42
C ILE A 158 4.41 6.29 -11.69
N TRP A 159 4.82 6.48 -12.94
CA TRP A 159 6.21 6.32 -13.38
C TRP A 159 6.94 7.64 -13.28
N LYS A 160 7.92 7.70 -12.38
CA LYS A 160 8.66 8.93 -12.08
C LYS A 160 9.99 8.95 -12.81
N GLY A 161 10.34 10.12 -13.34
CA GLY A 161 11.69 10.36 -13.86
C GLY A 161 12.73 10.23 -12.75
N THR A 162 13.84 9.53 -13.01
CA THR A 162 14.92 9.36 -12.04
C THR A 162 16.17 10.13 -12.41
N SER A 163 16.96 10.52 -11.40
CA SER A 163 18.34 10.95 -11.60
C SER A 163 19.14 9.78 -12.15
N ASN A 164 19.73 9.97 -13.32
CA ASN A 164 20.45 8.93 -14.02
C ASN A 164 21.95 9.00 -13.70
N PRO A 165 22.68 7.87 -13.70
CA PRO A 165 24.13 7.89 -13.61
C PRO A 165 24.73 8.74 -14.73
N SER A 166 25.62 9.67 -14.40
CA SER A 166 26.16 10.66 -15.36
C SER A 166 26.95 10.04 -16.51
N TYR A 167 27.46 8.82 -16.33
CA TYR A 167 28.19 8.07 -17.36
C TYR A 167 27.26 7.36 -18.36
N ALA A 168 26.01 7.10 -17.98
CA ALA A 168 25.09 6.32 -18.81
C ALA A 168 24.57 7.16 -19.98
N LEU A 169 24.45 6.52 -21.15
CA LEU A 169 23.94 7.15 -22.36
C LEU A 169 22.42 6.98 -22.42
N LEU A 170 21.71 8.08 -22.71
CA LEU A 170 20.28 8.05 -22.94
C LEU A 170 19.99 7.72 -24.40
N LEU A 171 19.29 6.61 -24.63
CA LEU A 171 18.69 6.27 -25.91
C LEU A 171 17.21 6.64 -25.90
N SER A 172 16.73 7.16 -27.01
CA SER A 172 15.31 7.40 -27.23
C SER A 172 14.92 7.01 -28.64
N SER A 173 13.70 6.52 -28.81
CA SER A 173 13.13 6.19 -30.10
C SER A 173 11.64 6.46 -30.12
N ASN A 174 11.07 6.65 -31.31
CA ASN A 174 9.62 6.71 -31.51
C ASN A 174 9.01 5.30 -31.62
N ALA A 175 9.57 4.30 -30.93
CA ALA A 175 9.05 2.94 -30.98
C ALA A 175 7.58 2.92 -30.56
N THR A 176 6.72 2.46 -31.46
CA THR A 176 5.29 2.22 -31.22
C THR A 176 4.93 0.74 -31.30
N ASN A 177 5.81 -0.06 -31.91
CA ASN A 177 5.54 -1.43 -32.29
C ASN A 177 6.30 -2.38 -31.37
N PHE A 178 5.62 -2.84 -30.33
CA PHE A 178 6.00 -4.05 -29.59
C PHE A 178 4.71 -4.75 -29.16
N GLU A 179 4.75 -6.07 -29.03
CA GLU A 179 3.63 -6.83 -28.48
C GLU A 179 3.79 -6.94 -26.96
N PRO A 180 2.87 -6.37 -26.16
CA PRO A 180 2.90 -6.53 -24.72
C PRO A 180 2.81 -8.01 -24.37
N LYS A 181 3.79 -8.53 -23.65
CA LYS A 181 3.78 -9.93 -23.21
C LYS A 181 2.81 -10.18 -22.05
N THR A 182 2.56 -9.16 -21.22
CA THR A 182 1.66 -9.25 -20.08
C THR A 182 0.87 -7.97 -19.85
N ASN A 183 -0.18 -8.06 -19.03
CA ASN A 183 -0.93 -6.89 -18.59
C ASN A 183 -0.11 -5.99 -17.63
N MET A 184 1.05 -6.44 -17.16
CA MET A 184 2.00 -5.63 -16.38
C MET A 184 2.84 -4.69 -17.23
N THR A 185 2.88 -4.86 -18.56
CA THR A 185 3.76 -4.08 -19.41
C THR A 185 3.55 -2.57 -19.18
N PRO A 186 4.62 -1.79 -18.97
CA PRO A 186 4.53 -0.34 -18.85
C PRO A 186 3.95 0.28 -20.14
N PRO A 187 3.37 1.49 -20.06
CA PRO A 187 2.98 2.23 -21.26
C PRO A 187 4.18 2.43 -22.18
N VAL A 188 3.93 2.46 -23.49
CA VAL A 188 5.00 2.61 -24.50
C VAL A 188 5.86 3.86 -24.25
N GLN A 189 5.26 4.92 -23.73
CA GLN A 189 5.95 6.18 -23.39
C GLN A 189 7.03 6.00 -22.31
N VAL A 190 6.89 5.00 -21.43
CA VAL A 190 7.93 4.61 -20.46
C VAL A 190 9.03 3.82 -21.16
N LEU A 191 8.68 2.99 -22.15
CA LEU A 191 9.60 2.12 -22.86
C LEU A 191 10.35 2.81 -24.02
N GLN A 192 9.90 3.98 -24.48
CA GLN A 192 10.51 4.72 -25.60
C GLN A 192 11.90 5.29 -25.30
N SER A 193 12.30 5.28 -24.04
CA SER A 193 13.63 5.69 -23.58
C SER A 193 14.31 4.57 -22.81
N ALA A 194 15.63 4.54 -22.88
CA ALA A 194 16.45 3.61 -22.11
C ALA A 194 17.79 4.23 -21.76
N LEU A 195 18.38 3.77 -20.66
CA LEU A 195 19.81 3.95 -20.41
C LEU A 195 20.58 2.78 -20.99
N THR A 196 21.76 3.09 -21.53
CA THR A 196 22.72 2.10 -22.01
C THR A 196 24.14 2.54 -21.64
N ASP A 197 25.04 1.58 -21.52
CA ASP A 197 26.48 1.82 -21.37
C ASP A 197 27.22 0.73 -22.16
N PRO A 198 28.40 1.01 -22.73
CA PRO A 198 29.16 -0.01 -23.47
C PRO A 198 29.54 -1.23 -22.63
N GLU A 199 29.69 -1.10 -21.32
CA GLU A 199 30.20 -2.16 -20.43
C GLU A 199 29.25 -2.48 -19.27
N LYS A 200 28.73 -1.48 -18.54
CA LYS A 200 27.88 -1.74 -17.36
C LYS A 200 26.92 -0.60 -17.01
N LEU A 201 25.75 -0.97 -16.46
CA LEU A 201 24.83 -0.05 -15.79
C LEU A 201 24.72 -0.42 -14.32
N GLU A 202 24.77 0.57 -13.43
CA GLU A 202 24.69 0.37 -11.98
C GLU A 202 23.69 1.34 -11.35
N PHE A 203 22.75 0.80 -10.57
CA PHE A 203 21.71 1.55 -9.86
C PHE A 203 21.76 1.20 -8.37
N ILE A 204 22.04 2.20 -7.53
CA ILE A 204 22.20 2.05 -6.09
C ILE A 204 21.03 2.74 -5.37
N HIS A 205 20.31 1.99 -4.54
CA HIS A 205 19.22 2.45 -3.68
C HIS A 205 19.61 2.25 -2.22
N ASN A 206 19.78 3.35 -1.48
CA ASN A 206 20.21 3.36 -0.07
C ASN A 206 19.04 3.60 0.91
N ASP A 207 17.82 3.65 0.39
CA ASP A 207 16.58 4.00 1.07
C ASP A 207 15.75 2.77 1.46
N LEU A 208 16.31 1.56 1.31
CA LEU A 208 15.67 0.34 1.78
C LEU A 208 15.62 0.30 3.31
N GLU A 209 14.72 -0.53 3.83
CA GLU A 209 14.61 -0.73 5.28
C GLU A 209 15.79 -1.53 5.78
N THR A 210 16.30 -1.15 6.95
CA THR A 210 17.47 -1.77 7.58
C THR A 210 17.16 -3.13 8.20
N GLU A 211 15.89 -3.37 8.52
CA GLU A 211 15.38 -4.69 8.88
C GLU A 211 15.41 -5.60 7.64
N GLY A 212 15.70 -6.88 7.83
CA GLY A 212 15.77 -7.82 6.72
C GLY A 212 14.40 -8.09 6.13
N TYR A 213 14.13 -7.55 4.95
CA TYR A 213 12.92 -7.84 4.17
C TYR A 213 13.27 -8.55 2.86
N GLU A 214 12.28 -9.25 2.32
CA GLU A 214 12.28 -9.69 0.93
C GLU A 214 11.83 -8.56 0.01
N TYR A 215 12.41 -8.52 -1.18
CA TYR A 215 12.14 -7.53 -2.20
C TYR A 215 11.97 -8.21 -3.55
N ARG A 216 11.20 -7.54 -4.40
CA ARG A 216 10.94 -7.92 -5.78
C ARG A 216 11.28 -6.74 -6.69
N VAL A 217 12.11 -6.99 -7.70
CA VAL A 217 12.49 -6.01 -8.71
C VAL A 217 11.95 -6.45 -10.07
N PHE A 218 11.15 -5.59 -10.69
CA PHE A 218 10.68 -5.78 -12.06
C PHE A 218 11.58 -4.97 -12.99
N LEU A 219 12.16 -5.61 -14.00
CA LEU A 219 13.00 -4.96 -15.00
C LEU A 219 12.33 -5.03 -16.37
N TYR A 220 12.21 -3.88 -17.03
CA TYR A 220 11.52 -3.77 -18.31
C TYR A 220 12.48 -3.34 -19.42
N PHE A 221 12.48 -4.13 -20.50
CA PHE A 221 13.40 -3.98 -21.61
C PHE A 221 12.63 -3.88 -22.93
N LEU A 222 12.90 -2.84 -23.69
CA LEU A 222 12.53 -2.70 -25.10
C LEU A 222 13.79 -2.35 -25.88
N GLU A 223 14.20 -3.24 -26.78
CA GLU A 223 15.33 -2.98 -27.67
C GLU A 223 14.93 -1.90 -28.69
N LEU A 224 15.60 -0.74 -28.57
CA LEU A 224 15.31 0.45 -29.38
C LEU A 224 16.05 0.43 -30.72
N ASN A 225 17.12 -0.36 -30.84
CA ASN A 225 17.85 -0.53 -32.09
C ASN A 225 17.31 -1.73 -32.89
N SER A 226 16.44 -1.43 -33.86
CA SER A 226 15.82 -2.42 -34.75
C SER A 226 16.80 -3.15 -35.68
N SER A 227 18.06 -2.71 -35.76
CA SER A 227 19.08 -3.39 -36.57
C SER A 227 19.76 -4.55 -35.84
N LEU A 228 19.61 -4.63 -34.50
CA LEU A 228 20.21 -5.69 -33.71
C LEU A 228 19.44 -7.00 -33.86
N LYS A 229 20.18 -8.10 -33.79
CA LYS A 229 19.68 -9.48 -33.80
C LYS A 229 19.99 -10.16 -32.46
N ALA A 230 19.26 -11.24 -32.20
CA ALA A 230 19.53 -12.11 -31.05
C ALA A 230 21.02 -12.50 -31.00
N GLY A 231 21.59 -12.45 -29.80
CA GLY A 231 22.99 -12.69 -29.50
C GLY A 231 23.92 -11.47 -29.60
N GLN A 232 23.50 -10.34 -30.18
CA GLN A 232 24.37 -9.15 -30.30
C GLN A 232 24.39 -8.26 -29.06
N ARG A 233 23.33 -8.27 -28.25
CA ARG A 233 23.27 -7.62 -26.94
C ARG A 233 22.97 -8.66 -25.88
N VAL A 234 24.00 -9.10 -25.20
CA VAL A 234 23.92 -10.10 -24.13
C VAL A 234 24.60 -9.54 -22.89
N PHE A 235 23.92 -9.61 -21.75
CA PHE A 235 24.43 -9.09 -20.48
C PHE A 235 23.92 -9.91 -19.30
N ASP A 236 24.64 -9.85 -18.20
CA ASP A 236 24.29 -10.52 -16.95
C ASP A 236 23.64 -9.50 -16.01
N ILE A 237 22.63 -9.93 -15.25
CA ILE A 237 21.91 -9.10 -14.28
C ILE A 237 22.25 -9.57 -12.88
N HIS A 238 22.80 -8.66 -12.08
CA HIS A 238 23.23 -8.90 -10.72
C HIS A 238 22.41 -8.06 -9.75
N VAL A 239 22.11 -8.63 -8.60
CA VAL A 239 21.51 -7.96 -7.45
C VAL A 239 22.40 -8.17 -6.25
N ASN A 240 22.92 -7.09 -5.67
CA ASN A 240 23.85 -7.14 -4.53
C ASN A 240 25.07 -8.04 -4.79
N SER A 241 25.64 -7.97 -6.00
CA SER A 241 26.75 -8.80 -6.51
C SER A 241 26.41 -10.27 -6.77
N GLU A 242 25.18 -10.72 -6.51
CA GLU A 242 24.72 -12.06 -6.85
C GLU A 242 24.14 -12.06 -8.27
N ALA A 243 24.62 -12.95 -9.15
CA ALA A 243 24.06 -13.14 -10.47
C ALA A 243 22.64 -13.72 -10.36
N LYS A 244 21.64 -13.01 -10.88
CA LYS A 244 20.24 -13.45 -10.90
C LYS A 244 19.80 -13.96 -12.26
N GLU A 245 20.33 -13.36 -13.32
CA GLU A 245 20.11 -13.78 -14.71
C GLU A 245 21.46 -13.73 -15.44
N GLU A 246 21.85 -14.84 -16.06
CA GLU A 246 23.07 -14.92 -16.85
C GLU A 246 22.74 -14.95 -18.35
N ARG A 247 23.58 -14.29 -19.13
CA ARG A 247 23.49 -14.17 -20.59
C ARG A 247 22.11 -13.73 -21.07
N PHE A 248 21.53 -12.76 -20.38
CA PHE A 248 20.23 -12.20 -20.72
C PHE A 248 20.30 -11.51 -22.10
N ASP A 249 19.39 -11.93 -22.98
CA ASP A 249 19.20 -11.38 -24.31
C ASP A 249 17.71 -11.02 -24.48
N ILE A 250 17.45 -9.76 -24.82
CA ILE A 250 16.10 -9.22 -25.01
C ILE A 250 15.43 -9.90 -26.21
N LEU A 251 16.20 -10.17 -27.28
CA LEU A 251 15.73 -10.64 -28.58
C LEU A 251 15.66 -12.17 -28.71
N ALA A 252 16.13 -12.93 -27.72
CA ALA A 252 16.23 -14.39 -27.77
C ALA A 252 14.90 -15.11 -28.06
N GLU A 253 13.77 -14.50 -27.68
CA GLU A 253 12.43 -15.06 -27.87
C GLU A 253 11.72 -14.48 -29.10
N GLY A 254 12.44 -13.84 -30.04
CA GLY A 254 11.89 -13.28 -31.27
C GLY A 254 11.04 -12.01 -31.07
N SER A 255 11.01 -11.46 -29.86
CA SER A 255 10.36 -10.19 -29.52
C SER A 255 11.41 -9.13 -29.19
N ASN A 256 11.15 -7.87 -29.54
CA ASN A 256 11.97 -6.74 -29.10
C ASN A 256 11.69 -6.30 -27.66
N TYR A 257 10.70 -6.92 -26.99
CA TYR A 257 10.33 -6.64 -25.62
C TYR A 257 10.53 -7.86 -24.72
N ARG A 258 11.12 -7.62 -23.55
CA ARG A 258 11.27 -8.62 -22.50
C ARG A 258 11.18 -7.95 -21.13
N TYR A 259 10.71 -8.69 -20.14
CA TYR A 259 10.78 -8.28 -18.75
C TYR A 259 11.23 -9.47 -17.91
N THR A 260 11.84 -9.19 -16.76
CA THR A 260 12.15 -10.23 -15.75
C THR A 260 11.81 -9.70 -14.35
N VAL A 261 11.60 -10.64 -13.43
CA VAL A 261 11.22 -10.38 -12.05
C VAL A 261 12.22 -11.07 -11.13
N LEU A 262 12.98 -10.30 -10.37
CA LEU A 262 14.03 -10.80 -9.50
C LEU A 262 13.57 -10.70 -8.05
N ASN A 263 13.71 -11.77 -7.27
CA ASN A 263 13.46 -11.76 -5.83
C ASN A 263 14.79 -11.84 -5.07
N PHE A 264 14.92 -11.09 -3.98
CA PHE A 264 16.11 -11.06 -3.14
C PHE A 264 15.79 -10.58 -1.73
N SER A 265 16.68 -10.84 -0.78
CA SER A 265 16.62 -10.25 0.56
C SER A 265 17.68 -9.17 0.69
N ALA A 266 17.36 -8.08 1.37
CA ALA A 266 18.28 -6.98 1.58
C ALA A 266 18.05 -6.27 2.91
N THR A 267 19.09 -5.59 3.38
CA THR A 267 19.10 -4.73 4.58
C THR A 267 19.70 -3.38 4.19
N GLY A 268 18.87 -2.37 4.01
CA GLY A 268 19.29 -0.98 3.79
C GLY A 268 19.82 -0.62 2.39
N LEU A 269 20.21 -1.59 1.56
CA LEU A 269 20.84 -1.35 0.26
C LEU A 269 20.35 -2.31 -0.83
N LEU A 270 20.09 -1.77 -2.01
CA LEU A 270 20.08 -2.51 -3.27
C LEU A 270 21.14 -1.94 -4.21
N ASN A 271 22.01 -2.81 -4.72
CA ASN A 271 22.82 -2.54 -5.91
C ASN A 271 22.33 -3.44 -7.06
N LEU A 272 21.66 -2.84 -8.04
CA LEU A 272 21.28 -3.49 -9.29
C LEU A 272 22.33 -3.19 -10.35
N THR A 273 23.02 -4.22 -10.84
CA THR A 273 24.07 -4.07 -11.84
C THR A 273 23.77 -4.92 -13.07
N LEU A 274 23.81 -4.31 -14.25
CA LEU A 274 23.77 -5.02 -15.53
C LEU A 274 25.15 -4.93 -16.14
N VAL A 275 25.74 -6.06 -16.54
CA VAL A 275 27.12 -6.13 -17.02
C VAL A 275 27.18 -6.85 -18.35
N LYS A 276 27.87 -6.26 -19.34
CA LYS A 276 28.05 -6.87 -20.66
C LYS A 276 28.67 -8.26 -20.54
N ALA A 277 28.04 -9.25 -21.17
CA ALA A 277 28.53 -10.61 -21.16
C ALA A 277 29.74 -10.77 -22.10
N PHE A 278 30.63 -11.71 -21.78
CA PHE A 278 31.75 -12.05 -22.64
C PHE A 278 31.27 -12.46 -24.05
N GLY A 279 31.88 -11.86 -25.07
CA GLY A 279 31.54 -12.08 -26.48
C GLY A 279 30.33 -11.28 -27.00
N SER A 280 29.67 -10.48 -26.15
CA SER A 280 28.62 -9.55 -26.61
C SER A 280 29.23 -8.36 -27.37
N GLU A 281 28.58 -7.91 -28.43
CA GLU A 281 29.00 -6.73 -29.19
C GLU A 281 28.56 -5.45 -28.48
N ASN A 282 27.36 -5.47 -27.88
CA ASN A 282 26.73 -4.32 -27.25
C ASN A 282 26.62 -4.52 -25.74
N GLY A 283 26.72 -3.42 -24.99
CA GLY A 283 26.54 -3.43 -23.54
C GLY A 283 25.07 -3.49 -23.11
N PRO A 284 24.78 -3.41 -21.80
CA PRO A 284 23.42 -3.51 -21.31
C PRO A 284 22.53 -2.32 -21.70
N LEU A 285 21.22 -2.53 -21.61
CA LEU A 285 20.18 -1.54 -21.82
C LEU A 285 19.07 -1.76 -20.78
N LEU A 286 18.48 -0.69 -20.23
CA LEU A 286 17.32 -0.77 -19.34
C LEU A 286 16.38 0.43 -19.57
N ASN A 287 15.07 0.18 -19.71
CA ASN A 287 14.08 1.22 -19.98
C ASN A 287 13.42 1.73 -18.70
N ALA A 288 13.04 0.80 -17.82
CA ALA A 288 12.35 1.11 -16.58
C ALA A 288 12.45 -0.04 -15.59
N TYR A 289 12.23 0.25 -14.31
CA TYR A 289 12.14 -0.77 -13.28
C TYR A 289 11.29 -0.35 -12.08
N GLU A 290 10.79 -1.34 -11.36
CA GLU A 290 10.06 -1.16 -10.10
C GLU A 290 10.74 -1.94 -8.98
N ILE A 291 10.74 -1.38 -7.78
CA ILE A 291 11.21 -2.03 -6.56
C ILE A 291 10.02 -2.12 -5.60
N LEU A 292 9.68 -3.34 -5.19
CA LEU A 292 8.64 -3.58 -4.20
C LEU A 292 9.20 -4.39 -3.04
N GLN A 293 8.87 -3.98 -1.81
CA GLN A 293 9.16 -4.72 -0.59
C GLN A 293 8.00 -5.67 -0.30
N VAL A 294 8.32 -6.92 0.02
CA VAL A 294 7.35 -7.95 0.39
C VAL A 294 7.13 -7.90 1.90
N ARG A 295 5.87 -7.76 2.31
CA ARG A 295 5.45 -7.78 3.71
C ARG A 295 4.47 -8.93 3.93
N PRO A 296 4.56 -9.66 5.06
CA PRO A 296 3.59 -10.71 5.37
C PRO A 296 2.21 -10.08 5.60
N TRP A 297 1.17 -10.70 5.04
CA TRP A 297 -0.21 -10.32 5.33
C TRP A 297 -0.55 -10.75 6.77
N ILE A 298 -1.00 -9.82 7.59
CA ILE A 298 -1.46 -10.09 8.96
C ILE A 298 -2.95 -10.46 8.92
N GLU A 299 -3.30 -11.59 9.55
CA GLU A 299 -4.68 -12.05 9.65
C GLU A 299 -5.49 -11.11 10.54
N GLU A 300 -6.72 -10.79 10.11
CA GLU A 300 -7.62 -9.84 10.79
C GLU A 300 -8.47 -10.52 11.87
N THR A 301 -9.22 -9.75 12.66
CA THR A 301 -10.20 -10.26 13.63
C THR A 301 -11.15 -11.26 12.97
N ASN A 302 -11.61 -12.26 13.74
CA ASN A 302 -12.63 -13.19 13.29
C ASN A 302 -13.82 -12.49 12.59
N GLN A 303 -14.13 -12.90 11.37
CA GLN A 303 -15.14 -12.20 10.55
C GLN A 303 -16.57 -12.32 11.06
N THR A 304 -16.87 -13.34 11.86
CA THR A 304 -18.16 -13.44 12.55
C THR A 304 -18.27 -12.36 13.61
N ASP A 305 -17.24 -12.22 14.44
CA ASP A 305 -17.18 -11.17 15.48
C ASP A 305 -17.25 -9.77 14.87
N VAL A 306 -16.50 -9.51 13.79
CA VAL A 306 -16.55 -8.24 13.07
C VAL A 306 -17.97 -7.90 12.60
N LYS A 307 -18.71 -8.87 12.04
CA LYS A 307 -20.09 -8.65 11.59
C LYS A 307 -21.01 -8.34 12.77
N VAL A 308 -20.88 -9.07 13.88
CA VAL A 308 -21.72 -8.88 15.08
C VAL A 308 -21.43 -7.52 15.72
N ILE A 309 -20.16 -7.15 15.94
CA ILE A 309 -19.81 -5.86 16.55
C ILE A 309 -20.21 -4.68 15.65
N GLN A 310 -20.11 -4.81 14.32
CA GLN A 310 -20.58 -3.77 13.41
C GLN A 310 -22.11 -3.62 13.44
N LYS A 311 -22.85 -4.71 13.61
CA LYS A 311 -24.30 -4.67 13.81
C LYS A 311 -24.65 -3.98 15.13
N LEU A 312 -24.00 -4.39 16.23
CA LEU A 312 -24.16 -3.77 17.54
C LEU A 312 -23.87 -2.27 17.50
N ARG A 313 -22.77 -1.87 16.86
CA ARG A 313 -22.40 -0.46 16.66
C ARG A 313 -23.52 0.33 16.00
N LYS A 314 -24.08 -0.18 14.90
CA LYS A 314 -25.19 0.49 14.18
C LYS A 314 -26.43 0.64 15.06
N GLU A 315 -26.78 -0.39 15.82
CA GLU A 315 -27.94 -0.38 16.72
C GLU A 315 -27.75 0.63 17.87
N LEU A 316 -26.56 0.67 18.48
CA LEU A 316 -26.21 1.66 19.52
C LEU A 316 -26.31 3.09 19.00
N LEU A 317 -25.81 3.36 17.79
CA LEU A 317 -25.83 4.71 17.18
C LEU A 317 -27.25 5.23 16.91
N LEU A 318 -28.26 4.36 16.75
CA LEU A 318 -29.65 4.81 16.56
C LEU A 318 -30.15 5.66 17.72
N GLN A 319 -29.72 5.36 18.95
CA GLN A 319 -30.11 6.07 20.17
C GLN A 319 -28.99 6.97 20.72
N ASN A 320 -27.79 6.90 20.14
CA ASN A 320 -26.56 7.52 20.64
C ASN A 320 -25.76 8.19 19.52
N GLN A 321 -26.42 9.02 18.69
CA GLN A 321 -25.84 9.56 17.45
C GLN A 321 -24.53 10.33 17.66
N ASP A 322 -24.40 11.11 18.73
CA ASP A 322 -23.22 11.94 19.03
C ASP A 322 -22.26 11.27 20.04
N ASN A 323 -22.31 9.94 20.22
CA ASN A 323 -21.48 9.26 21.19
C ASN A 323 -20.05 9.07 20.67
N LYS A 324 -19.12 9.83 21.26
CA LYS A 324 -17.70 9.86 20.87
C LYS A 324 -17.01 8.48 20.90
N VAL A 325 -17.37 7.61 21.84
CA VAL A 325 -16.75 6.26 21.96
C VAL A 325 -17.14 5.43 20.74
N ILE A 326 -18.43 5.33 20.43
CA ILE A 326 -18.93 4.51 19.32
C ILE A 326 -18.59 5.12 17.95
N GLU A 327 -18.51 6.45 17.86
CA GLU A 327 -18.00 7.15 16.68
C GLU A 327 -16.51 6.88 16.44
N SER A 328 -15.73 6.64 17.50
CA SER A 328 -14.29 6.37 17.37
C SER A 328 -13.97 5.00 16.78
N TRP A 329 -14.90 4.04 16.86
CA TRP A 329 -14.73 2.68 16.37
C TRP A 329 -14.57 2.64 14.85
N SER A 330 -13.40 2.21 14.39
CA SER A 330 -13.00 2.26 12.98
C SER A 330 -11.99 1.17 12.63
N GLY A 331 -12.16 0.52 11.47
CA GLY A 331 -11.30 -0.57 10.99
C GLY A 331 -11.47 -1.88 11.74
N ASP A 332 -10.38 -2.64 11.90
CA ASP A 332 -10.39 -3.89 12.67
C ASP A 332 -10.57 -3.64 14.18
N PRO A 333 -11.43 -4.39 14.90
CA PRO A 333 -11.75 -4.13 16.30
C PRO A 333 -10.68 -4.61 17.30
N CYS A 334 -9.81 -5.55 16.94
CA CYS A 334 -8.83 -6.14 17.86
C CYS A 334 -7.38 -5.76 17.55
N ILE A 335 -7.03 -5.66 16.26
CA ILE A 335 -5.65 -5.63 15.80
C ILE A 335 -5.23 -4.19 15.47
N ILE A 336 -4.01 -3.83 15.89
CA ILE A 336 -3.43 -2.49 15.81
C ILE A 336 -4.35 -1.46 16.47
N PHE A 337 -4.16 -1.22 17.77
CA PHE A 337 -5.08 -0.43 18.61
C PHE A 337 -6.51 -1.00 18.59
N PRO A 338 -6.86 -1.90 19.54
CA PRO A 338 -8.22 -2.34 19.73
C PRO A 338 -9.17 -1.14 19.86
N TRP A 339 -10.42 -1.32 19.44
CA TRP A 339 -11.43 -0.29 19.68
C TRP A 339 -11.56 -0.01 21.17
N GLN A 340 -11.83 1.24 21.53
CA GLN A 340 -12.03 1.61 22.92
C GLN A 340 -13.16 0.75 23.53
N GLY A 341 -12.84 0.07 24.63
CA GLY A 341 -13.77 -0.84 25.30
C GLY A 341 -13.80 -2.26 24.74
N ILE A 342 -12.97 -2.60 23.76
CA ILE A 342 -12.87 -3.96 23.22
C ILE A 342 -11.54 -4.60 23.64
N ALA A 343 -11.62 -5.81 24.19
CA ALA A 343 -10.47 -6.67 24.38
C ALA A 343 -10.68 -8.02 23.68
N CYS A 344 -9.59 -8.53 23.13
CA CYS A 344 -9.59 -9.75 22.35
C CYS A 344 -8.52 -10.71 22.86
N ASP A 345 -8.71 -12.00 22.62
CA ASP A 345 -7.72 -13.01 22.96
C ASP A 345 -6.60 -13.10 21.91
N ASN A 346 -5.64 -14.01 22.14
CA ASN A 346 -4.50 -14.24 21.25
C ASN A 346 -4.90 -14.75 19.84
N SER A 347 -6.15 -15.18 19.65
CA SER A 347 -6.68 -15.64 18.36
C SER A 347 -7.50 -14.55 17.67
N SER A 348 -7.42 -13.30 18.15
CA SER A 348 -8.19 -12.16 17.63
C SER A 348 -9.70 -12.41 17.63
N VAL A 349 -10.19 -13.00 18.72
CA VAL A 349 -11.61 -13.20 19.02
C VAL A 349 -12.01 -12.21 20.12
N ILE A 350 -13.14 -11.55 19.98
CA ILE A 350 -13.63 -10.56 20.96
C ILE A 350 -14.09 -11.32 22.21
N THR A 351 -13.46 -11.01 23.35
CA THR A 351 -13.76 -11.63 24.65
C THR A 351 -14.25 -10.64 25.69
N GLU A 352 -14.08 -9.35 25.48
CA GLU A 352 -14.52 -8.31 26.41
C GLU A 352 -15.11 -7.12 25.67
N LEU A 353 -16.24 -6.64 26.20
CA LEU A 353 -16.90 -5.42 25.80
C LEU A 353 -17.19 -4.58 27.05
N ASP A 354 -16.34 -3.59 27.27
CA ASP A 354 -16.49 -2.58 28.30
C ASP A 354 -17.01 -1.26 27.70
N LEU A 355 -18.30 -1.02 27.92
CA LEU A 355 -18.98 0.23 27.60
C LEU A 355 -19.35 1.01 28.86
N SER A 356 -18.64 0.76 29.96
CA SER A 356 -18.89 1.44 31.20
C SER A 356 -18.55 2.92 31.11
N SER A 357 -19.27 3.74 31.87
CA SER A 357 -19.08 5.20 31.91
C SER A 357 -19.10 5.90 30.53
N SER A 358 -19.67 5.25 29.51
CA SER A 358 -19.64 5.74 28.13
C SER A 358 -20.84 6.62 27.79
N ASN A 359 -21.67 6.98 28.79
CA ASN A 359 -22.88 7.80 28.64
C ASN A 359 -23.86 7.26 27.58
N LEU A 360 -23.86 5.95 27.34
CA LEU A 360 -24.78 5.32 26.41
C LEU A 360 -26.17 5.26 27.04
N LYS A 361 -27.21 5.45 26.22
CA LYS A 361 -28.60 5.41 26.65
C LYS A 361 -29.44 4.46 25.82
N GLY A 362 -30.57 4.08 26.40
CA GLY A 362 -31.61 3.27 25.76
C GLY A 362 -31.44 1.77 25.98
N THR A 363 -31.98 0.94 25.11
CA THR A 363 -32.01 -0.52 25.35
C THR A 363 -30.72 -1.20 24.91
N ILE A 364 -30.31 -2.26 25.63
CA ILE A 364 -29.18 -3.10 25.22
C ILE A 364 -29.58 -3.85 23.93
N PRO A 365 -28.88 -3.66 22.80
CA PRO A 365 -29.26 -4.32 21.57
C PRO A 365 -29.06 -5.84 21.64
N SER A 366 -30.01 -6.62 21.12
CA SER A 366 -29.96 -8.09 21.20
C SER A 366 -28.78 -8.70 20.45
N SER A 367 -28.18 -7.98 19.49
CA SER A 367 -26.98 -8.42 18.78
C SER A 367 -25.79 -8.70 19.70
N VAL A 368 -25.74 -8.13 20.91
CA VAL A 368 -24.70 -8.46 21.91
C VAL A 368 -24.72 -9.94 22.28
N THR A 369 -25.88 -10.60 22.19
CA THR A 369 -26.04 -12.03 22.50
C THR A 369 -25.45 -12.96 21.44
N GLU A 370 -25.16 -12.44 20.24
CA GLU A 370 -24.54 -13.17 19.14
C GLU A 370 -23.00 -13.31 19.34
N MET A 371 -22.42 -12.56 20.29
CA MET A 371 -21.00 -12.65 20.66
C MET A 371 -20.75 -13.83 21.62
N ILE A 372 -20.81 -15.05 21.10
CA ILE A 372 -20.75 -16.27 21.92
C ILE A 372 -19.47 -16.44 22.75
N ASN A 373 -18.36 -15.82 22.31
CA ASN A 373 -17.06 -15.90 22.98
C ASN A 373 -16.84 -14.77 24.01
N LEU A 374 -17.82 -13.87 24.16
CA LEU A 374 -17.76 -12.77 25.11
C LEU A 374 -17.74 -13.32 26.54
N LYS A 375 -16.71 -12.96 27.31
CA LYS A 375 -16.51 -13.36 28.71
C LYS A 375 -16.88 -12.24 29.67
N ILE A 376 -16.61 -11.00 29.27
CA ILE A 376 -16.85 -9.80 30.08
C ILE A 376 -17.74 -8.85 29.29
N LEU A 377 -18.87 -8.46 29.89
CA LEU A 377 -19.75 -7.42 29.40
C LEU A 377 -19.97 -6.40 30.50
N ASN A 378 -19.27 -5.26 30.42
CA ASN A 378 -19.38 -4.20 31.41
C ASN A 378 -20.18 -3.03 30.83
N LEU A 379 -21.42 -2.86 31.32
CA LEU A 379 -22.32 -1.78 30.93
C LEU A 379 -22.57 -0.78 32.08
N SER A 380 -21.78 -0.88 33.16
CA SER A 380 -21.97 -0.10 34.38
C SER A 380 -21.80 1.40 34.13
N HIS A 381 -22.44 2.24 34.96
CA HIS A 381 -22.31 3.70 34.85
C HIS A 381 -22.71 4.30 33.48
N SER A 382 -23.54 3.58 32.72
CA SER A 382 -24.25 4.07 31.52
C SER A 382 -25.75 4.19 31.81
N SER A 383 -26.49 4.90 30.96
CA SER A 383 -27.94 5.13 31.09
C SER A 383 -28.79 4.10 30.32
N PHE A 384 -28.34 2.84 30.29
CA PHE A 384 -29.12 1.77 29.66
C PHE A 384 -30.43 1.52 30.44
N ASN A 385 -31.50 1.19 29.72
CA ASN A 385 -32.82 0.89 30.27
C ASN A 385 -33.43 -0.36 29.63
N GLY A 386 -34.58 -0.79 30.14
CA GLY A 386 -35.22 -2.03 29.70
C GLY A 386 -34.60 -3.27 30.33
N TYR A 387 -34.66 -4.39 29.61
CA TYR A 387 -34.21 -5.70 30.09
C TYR A 387 -32.85 -6.06 29.50
N ILE A 388 -32.08 -6.85 30.25
CA ILE A 388 -30.88 -7.51 29.72
C ILE A 388 -31.36 -8.62 28.75
N PRO A 389 -30.91 -8.61 27.48
CA PRO A 389 -31.23 -9.67 26.53
C PRO A 389 -30.83 -11.05 27.04
N SER A 390 -31.61 -12.08 26.74
CA SER A 390 -31.29 -13.45 27.13
C SER A 390 -30.12 -13.97 26.29
N PHE A 391 -29.02 -14.33 26.94
CA PHE A 391 -27.88 -14.95 26.30
C PHE A 391 -28.10 -16.45 26.07
N PRO A 392 -27.57 -17.01 24.98
CA PRO A 392 -27.66 -18.44 24.72
C PRO A 392 -26.88 -19.25 25.77
N MET A 393 -27.27 -20.51 25.98
CA MET A 393 -26.57 -21.44 26.89
C MET A 393 -25.10 -21.67 26.52
N SER A 394 -24.72 -21.40 25.27
CA SER A 394 -23.34 -21.49 24.78
C SER A 394 -22.50 -20.24 25.10
N SER A 395 -23.07 -19.22 25.74
CA SER A 395 -22.37 -17.99 26.11
C SER A 395 -21.29 -18.26 27.16
N LEU A 396 -20.13 -17.62 27.01
CA LEU A 396 -19.03 -17.68 27.97
C LEU A 396 -19.04 -16.53 28.99
N LEU A 397 -20.12 -15.74 29.03
CA LEU A 397 -20.22 -14.60 29.93
C LEU A 397 -20.11 -15.03 31.39
N ILE A 398 -19.16 -14.41 32.09
CA ILE A 398 -19.00 -14.56 33.54
C ILE A 398 -19.83 -13.46 34.20
N SER A 399 -20.78 -13.85 35.04
CA SER A 399 -21.68 -12.95 35.77
C SER A 399 -21.00 -12.29 36.95
#